data_AF-A0A1I8F0N9-F1
#
_entry.id   AF-A0A1I8F0N9-F1
#
_cell.length_a   1.000
_cell.length_b   1.000
_cell.length_c   1.000
_cell.angle_alpha   90.00
_cell.angle_beta   90.00
_cell.angle_gamma   90.00
#
_symmetry.space_group_name_H-M   'P 1'
#
loop_
_entity.id
_entity.type
_entity.pdbx_description
1 polymer ?
#
loop_
_entity_poly.entity_id
_entity_poly.type
_entity_poly.pdbx_seq_one_letter_code
_entity_poly.pdbx_strand_id
1 'polypeptide(L)'
;MSIIPAVLIVLRSVPPVDRTTLPSSIFWGWIVDKACIMWNTICGQQFRGACELYDSNKLRLMTHLTYGLMRLVSSIPDIAVCYYAKNLLLIDHGLNEINDKAFSFN
;
A
#
# COMPACT_ATOMS: atom_id res chain seq x y z
N MET A 1 13.36 -1.64 11.46
CA MET A 1 14.20 -0.52 10.96
C MET A 1 15.51 -0.97 10.29
N SER A 2 15.72 -2.27 10.03
CA SER A 2 16.97 -2.79 9.41
C SER A 2 16.97 -2.86 7.87
N ILE A 3 15.93 -2.34 7.20
CA ILE A 3 15.81 -2.40 5.73
C ILE A 3 16.74 -1.39 5.05
N ILE A 4 17.00 -0.26 5.72
CA ILE A 4 17.81 0.85 5.22
C ILE A 4 19.24 0.41 4.86
N PRO A 5 20.00 -0.29 5.74
CA PRO A 5 21.35 -0.73 5.39
C PRO A 5 21.37 -1.76 4.26
N ALA A 6 20.45 -2.74 4.26
CA ALA A 6 20.40 -3.79 3.23
C ALA A 6 20.10 -3.23 1.83
N VAL A 7 19.17 -2.28 1.74
CA VAL A 7 18.83 -1.59 0.48
C VAL A 7 20.01 -0.75 -0.01
N LEU A 8 20.69 -0.03 0.89
CA LEU A 8 21.91 0.72 0.55
C LEU A 8 23.06 -0.17 0.06
N ILE A 9 23.10 -1.47 0.38
CA ILE A 9 24.11 -2.41 -0.14
C ILE A 9 23.79 -2.83 -1.58
N VAL A 10 22.52 -3.12 -1.86
CA VAL A 10 22.06 -3.54 -3.20
C VAL A 10 22.08 -2.37 -4.19
N LEU A 11 21.81 -1.14 -3.73
CA LEU A 11 21.82 0.07 -4.55
C LEU A 11 23.24 0.56 -4.95
N ARG A 12 24.31 -0.15 -4.59
CA ARG A 12 25.69 0.16 -5.05
C ARG A 12 26.31 -0.93 -5.90
N SER A 13 25.72 -2.13 -5.91
CA SER A 13 26.19 -3.28 -6.68
C SER A 13 25.50 -3.48 -8.02
N VAL A 14 24.41 -2.75 -8.32
CA VAL A 14 23.66 -2.85 -9.59
C VAL A 14 23.91 -1.59 -10.44
N PRO A 15 24.03 -1.65 -11.78
CA PRO A 15 24.05 -0.46 -12.63
C PRO A 15 22.68 0.26 -12.60
N PRO A 16 22.62 1.60 -12.74
CA PRO A 16 21.40 2.40 -12.53
C PRO A 16 20.24 2.05 -13.48
N VAL A 17 20.52 1.36 -14.58
CA VAL A 17 19.53 0.95 -15.59
C VAL A 17 18.58 -0.15 -15.08
N ASP A 18 19.03 -1.03 -14.18
CA ASP A 18 18.21 -2.15 -13.68
C ASP A 18 17.61 -1.91 -12.29
N ARG A 19 17.93 -0.77 -11.66
CA ARG A 19 17.44 -0.41 -10.31
C ARG A 19 15.96 -0.04 -10.26
N THR A 20 15.34 0.19 -11.39
CA THR A 20 13.97 0.71 -11.50
C THR A 20 12.90 -0.37 -11.58
N THR A 21 13.28 -1.65 -11.71
CA THR A 21 12.35 -2.76 -11.96
C THR A 21 11.46 -3.13 -10.76
N LEU A 22 11.63 -2.49 -9.60
CA LEU A 22 10.66 -2.61 -8.52
C LEU A 22 9.38 -1.87 -8.95
N PRO A 23 8.24 -2.57 -9.09
CA PRO A 23 6.99 -1.94 -9.52
C PRO A 23 6.56 -0.80 -8.58
N SER A 24 6.98 -0.87 -7.31
CA SER A 24 6.79 0.19 -6.32
C SER A 24 7.51 1.49 -6.66
N SER A 25 8.76 1.43 -7.14
CA SER A 25 9.52 2.64 -7.52
C SER A 25 8.97 3.31 -8.77
N ILE A 26 8.46 2.53 -9.72
CA ILE A 26 7.81 3.05 -10.93
C ILE A 26 6.49 3.75 -10.59
N PHE A 27 5.68 3.12 -9.74
CA PHE A 27 4.41 3.69 -9.31
C PHE A 27 4.59 5.00 -8.54
N TRP A 28 5.54 5.05 -7.60
CA TRP A 28 5.88 6.28 -6.88
C TRP A 28 6.48 7.34 -7.81
N GLY A 29 7.32 6.94 -8.76
CA GLY A 29 7.85 7.82 -9.80
C GLY A 29 6.73 8.50 -10.58
N TRP A 30 5.71 7.75 -10.99
CA TRP A 30 4.55 8.30 -11.71
C TRP A 30 3.72 9.27 -10.86
N ILE A 31 3.51 8.99 -9.57
CA ILE A 31 2.81 9.89 -8.65
C ILE A 31 3.56 11.23 -8.51
N VAL A 32 4.87 11.18 -8.36
CA VAL A 32 5.73 12.37 -8.24
C VAL A 32 5.72 13.16 -9.55
N ASP A 33 5.73 12.45 -10.69
CA ASP A 33 5.63 13.05 -12.03
C ASP A 33 4.38 13.91 -12.21
N LYS A 34 3.23 13.45 -11.68
CA LYS A 34 1.96 14.19 -11.73
C LYS A 34 1.95 15.48 -10.91
N ALA A 35 2.84 15.60 -9.92
CA ALA A 35 2.96 16.80 -9.11
C ALA A 35 3.94 17.83 -9.70
N CYS A 36 4.59 17.52 -10.83
CA CYS A 36 5.50 18.44 -11.49
C CYS A 36 4.76 19.63 -12.10
N ILE A 37 5.20 20.85 -11.76
CA ILE A 37 4.71 22.09 -12.36
C ILE A 37 5.60 22.49 -13.55
N MET A 38 6.92 22.38 -13.37
CA MET A 38 7.90 22.83 -14.37
C MET A 38 9.02 21.82 -14.55
N TRP A 39 9.17 21.38 -15.80
CA TRP A 39 10.22 20.49 -16.24
C TRP A 39 11.48 21.25 -16.59
N ASN A 40 12.65 20.80 -16.10
CA ASN A 40 13.92 21.37 -16.54
C ASN A 40 14.26 20.86 -17.96
N THR A 41 14.58 21.79 -18.85
CA THR A 41 15.12 21.48 -20.18
C THR A 41 16.63 21.66 -20.16
N ILE A 42 17.35 20.57 -20.32
CA ILE A 42 18.81 20.58 -20.45
C ILE A 42 19.20 21.12 -21.84
N CYS A 43 20.00 22.18 -21.87
CA CYS A 43 20.49 22.77 -23.12
C CYS A 43 21.29 21.74 -23.93
N GLY A 44 20.82 21.42 -25.15
CA GLY A 44 21.51 20.53 -26.10
C GLY A 44 21.00 19.09 -26.18
N GLN A 45 20.03 18.68 -25.36
CA GLN A 45 19.39 17.36 -25.47
C GLN A 45 17.87 17.48 -25.57
N GLN A 46 17.27 16.75 -26.52
CA GLN A 46 15.82 16.76 -26.80
C GLN A 46 14.96 16.09 -25.69
N PHE A 47 15.58 15.59 -24.63
CA PHE A 47 14.93 14.82 -23.57
C PHE A 47 14.60 15.71 -22.37
N ARG A 48 13.41 15.49 -21.78
CA ARG A 48 12.99 16.16 -20.53
C ARG A 48 13.91 15.71 -19.39
N GLY A 49 14.50 16.66 -18.67
CA GLY A 49 15.32 16.40 -17.50
C GLY A 49 14.48 16.08 -16.26
N ALA A 50 15.10 16.13 -15.07
CA ALA A 50 14.36 16.07 -13.82
C ALA A 50 13.42 17.28 -13.66
N CYS A 51 12.32 17.13 -12.92
CA CYS A 51 11.45 18.26 -12.61
C CYS A 51 12.09 19.14 -11.53
N GLU A 52 12.05 20.45 -11.75
CA GLU A 52 12.70 21.42 -10.86
C GLU A 52 11.74 21.95 -9.79
N LEU A 53 10.46 22.07 -10.15
CA LEU A 53 9.45 22.63 -9.27
C LEU A 53 8.24 21.70 -9.13
N TYR A 54 8.00 21.26 -7.90
CA TYR A 54 6.90 20.38 -7.52
C TYR A 54 5.85 21.12 -6.69
N ASP A 55 4.57 20.84 -6.96
CA ASP A 55 3.46 21.29 -6.14
C ASP A 55 3.38 20.45 -4.86
N SER A 56 3.74 21.05 -3.73
CA SER A 56 3.75 20.38 -2.42
C SER A 56 2.34 19.99 -1.95
N ASN A 57 1.30 20.75 -2.31
CA ASN A 57 -0.07 20.46 -1.92
C ASN A 57 -0.62 19.25 -2.68
N LYS A 58 -0.40 19.20 -3.99
CA LYS A 58 -0.77 18.03 -4.81
C LYS A 58 -0.01 16.79 -4.40
N LEU A 59 1.31 16.90 -4.17
CA LEU A 59 2.13 15.76 -3.76
C LEU A 59 1.63 15.16 -2.44
N ARG A 60 1.34 16.02 -1.45
CA ARG A 60 0.84 15.58 -0.15
C ARG A 60 -0.53 14.91 -0.26
N LEU A 61 -1.45 15.50 -1.01
CA LEU A 61 -2.79 14.95 -1.21
C LEU A 61 -2.73 13.57 -1.89
N MET A 62 -1.98 13.46 -2.99
CA MET A 62 -1.86 12.20 -3.73
C MET A 62 -1.21 11.11 -2.88
N THR A 63 -0.16 11.45 -2.13
CA THR A 63 0.51 10.52 -1.22
C THR A 63 -0.48 9.98 -0.17
N HIS A 64 -1.18 10.86 0.55
CA HIS A 64 -2.14 10.44 1.56
C HIS A 64 -3.32 9.66 0.97
N LEU A 65 -3.78 10.04 -0.22
CA LEU A 65 -4.84 9.32 -0.93
C LEU A 65 -4.41 7.90 -1.29
N THR A 66 -3.22 7.74 -1.87
CA THR A 66 -2.66 6.42 -2.21
C THR A 66 -2.54 5.52 -0.98
N TYR A 67 -2.02 6.05 0.13
CA TYR A 67 -1.94 5.30 1.39
C TYR A 67 -3.32 4.96 1.95
N GLY A 68 -4.26 5.90 1.91
CA GLY A 68 -5.64 5.69 2.33
C GLY A 68 -6.31 4.57 1.53
N LEU A 69 -6.20 4.61 0.20
CA LEU A 69 -6.74 3.59 -0.70
C LEU A 69 -6.12 2.22 -0.45
N MET A 70 -4.79 2.15 -0.29
CA MET A 70 -4.11 0.89 0.00
C MET A 70 -4.57 0.28 1.33
N ARG A 71 -4.80 1.13 2.34
CA ARG A 71 -5.34 0.70 3.64
C ARG A 71 -6.78 0.21 3.53
N LEU A 72 -7.61 0.90 2.75
CA LEU A 72 -9.00 0.49 2.51
C LEU A 72 -9.05 -0.85 1.78
N VAL A 73 -8.30 -1.01 0.68
CA VAL A 73 -8.22 -2.28 -0.05
C VAL A 73 -7.74 -3.41 0.84
N SER A 74 -6.73 -3.15 1.69
CA SER A 74 -6.25 -4.13 2.66
C SER A 74 -7.31 -4.55 3.67
N SER A 75 -8.24 -3.68 4.05
CA SER A 75 -9.30 -4.01 5.01
C SER A 75 -10.48 -4.79 4.42
N ILE A 76 -10.64 -4.82 3.10
CA ILE A 76 -11.71 -5.58 2.42
C ILE A 76 -11.66 -7.08 2.75
N PRO A 77 -10.53 -7.80 2.66
CA PRO A 77 -10.47 -9.21 3.01
C PRO A 77 -10.80 -9.46 4.49
N ASP A 78 -10.35 -8.61 5.41
CA ASP A 78 -10.67 -8.73 6.84
C ASP A 78 -12.20 -8.64 7.07
N ILE A 79 -12.84 -7.67 6.41
CA ILE A 79 -14.29 -7.48 6.43
C ILE A 79 -14.99 -8.70 5.81
N ALA A 80 -14.51 -9.18 4.66
CA ALA A 80 -15.07 -10.35 3.98
C ALA A 80 -15.02 -11.60 4.86
N VAL A 81 -13.89 -11.87 5.51
CA VAL A 81 -13.74 -12.98 6.46
C VAL A 81 -14.74 -12.84 7.61
N CYS A 82 -14.92 -11.63 8.15
CA CYS A 82 -15.92 -11.40 9.21
C CYS A 82 -17.36 -11.67 8.74
N TYR A 83 -17.70 -11.39 7.48
CA TYR A 83 -19.01 -11.71 6.92
C TYR A 83 -19.19 -13.21 6.61
N TYR A 84 -18.16 -13.87 6.06
CA TYR A 84 -18.21 -15.31 5.79
C TYR A 84 -18.19 -16.15 7.07
N ALA A 85 -17.42 -15.74 8.10
CA ALA A 85 -17.36 -16.42 9.38
C ALA A 85 -18.68 -16.36 10.17
N LYS A 86 -19.50 -15.32 9.98
CA LYS A 86 -20.86 -15.27 10.56
C LYS A 86 -21.79 -16.37 10.01
N ASN A 87 -21.52 -16.88 8.81
CA ASN A 87 -22.25 -18.00 8.21
C ASN A 87 -21.64 -19.36 8.60
N LEU A 88 -20.43 -19.40 9.16
CA LEU A 88 -19.93 -20.58 9.87
C LEU A 88 -20.58 -20.60 11.26
N LEU A 89 -21.79 -21.13 11.28
CA LEU A 89 -22.57 -21.48 12.44
C LEU A 89 -21.80 -22.46 13.36
N LEU A 90 -20.87 -21.96 14.18
CA LEU A 90 -20.33 -22.66 15.37
C LEU A 90 -21.36 -22.70 16.52
N ILE A 91 -22.59 -22.34 16.23
CA ILE A 91 -23.69 -22.23 17.18
C ILE A 91 -24.26 -23.62 17.52
N ASP A 92 -24.02 -24.65 16.70
CA ASP A 92 -24.49 -26.01 17.03
C ASP A 92 -23.83 -26.56 18.30
N HIS A 93 -22.52 -26.39 18.49
CA HIS A 93 -21.86 -26.86 19.72
C HIS A 93 -22.08 -25.96 20.93
N GLY A 94 -22.16 -24.63 20.74
CA GLY A 94 -22.32 -23.68 21.85
C GLY A 94 -23.75 -23.56 22.39
N LEU A 95 -24.78 -23.59 21.54
CA LEU A 95 -26.17 -23.56 22.01
C LEU A 95 -26.58 -24.89 22.63
N ASN A 96 -26.10 -26.03 22.12
CA ASN A 96 -26.42 -27.33 22.71
C ASN A 96 -25.85 -27.44 24.12
N GLU A 97 -24.63 -26.95 24.39
CA GLU A 97 -24.12 -26.87 25.77
C GLU A 97 -24.94 -25.91 26.65
N ILE A 98 -25.31 -24.72 26.17
CA ILE A 98 -26.11 -23.76 26.96
C ILE A 98 -27.51 -24.32 27.27
N ASN A 99 -28.14 -25.01 26.32
CA ASN A 99 -29.47 -25.59 26.49
C ASN A 99 -29.46 -26.81 27.43
N ASP A 100 -28.41 -27.64 27.38
CA ASP A 100 -28.19 -28.73 28.35
C ASP A 100 -27.95 -28.20 29.78
N LYS A 101 -27.19 -27.11 29.92
CA LYS A 101 -26.99 -26.47 31.24
C LYS A 101 -28.25 -25.77 31.75
N ALA A 102 -29.09 -25.23 30.87
CA ALA A 102 -30.36 -24.60 31.23
C ALA A 102 -31.43 -25.62 31.64
N PHE A 103 -31.47 -26.79 30.98
CA PHE A 103 -32.38 -27.89 31.32
C PHE A 103 -32.02 -28.58 32.64
N SER A 104 -30.74 -28.59 33.04
CA SER A 104 -30.30 -29.16 34.31
C SER A 104 -30.57 -28.27 35.55
N PHE A 105 -31.04 -27.03 35.36
CA PHE A 105 -31.30 -26.06 36.43
C PHE A 105 -32.79 -25.73 36.63
N ASN A 106 -33.71 -26.42 35.93
CA ASN A 106 -35.17 -26.33 36.15
C ASN A 106 -35.70 -27.61 36.80
#